data_AF-A0A7W1Z820-F1
#
_entry.id   AF-A0A7W1Z820-F1
#
_cell.length_a   1.000
_cell.length_b   1.000
_cell.length_c   1.000
_cell.angle_alpha   90.00
_cell.angle_beta   90.00
_cell.angle_gamma   90.00
#
_symmetry.space_group_name_H-M   'P 1'
#
loop_
_entity.id
_entity.type
_entity.pdbx_description
1 polymer ?
#
loop_
_entity_poly.entity_id
_entity_poly.type
_entity_poly.pdbx_seq_one_letter_code
_entity_poly.pdbx_strand_id
1 'polypeptide(L)'
;GLAKELEPILGKERFAQIIMDVTYDITGDKEEKFSVSKFNQSMKKMDLKQCMKIQYFIGKRMREQKYSAEAPSKMNIPFEAKNSGLLNNQVVLHYMYNENNADEEDYATMKKLSALDPANNYITFNTIFCAVKLDSGIGDAKNQTDMQKRIDAMYKTDVNKKYVDALNIEWQFKIIQTMDTAENGELVTQQCIDKIKSFYNIKESTWQNNLKLAYVFARFKDYKFAASLLAPFIPQQTVNENVLFAYASICAKLPELYKSRTFVMALQKAQEANPERYCKLFGAPNITFQVFDNPFVKADYKKANCSK
;
A
#
# COMPACT_ATOMS: atom_id res chain seq x y z
N GLY A 1 19.22 -49.37 65.16
CA GLY A 1 19.81 -48.02 65.15
C GLY A 1 18.70 -47.06 64.79
N LEU A 2 18.41 -46.10 65.67
CA LEU A 2 17.17 -45.29 65.72
C LEU A 2 16.71 -44.73 64.35
N ALA A 3 17.65 -44.38 63.47
CA ALA A 3 17.36 -43.90 62.12
C ALA A 3 16.57 -44.91 61.24
N LYS A 4 16.81 -46.22 61.35
CA LYS A 4 16.07 -47.25 60.58
C LYS A 4 14.63 -47.43 61.07
N GLU A 5 14.37 -47.15 62.35
CA GLU A 5 13.05 -47.28 62.96
C GLU A 5 12.18 -46.05 62.71
N LEU A 6 12.80 -44.87 62.57
CA LEU A 6 12.11 -43.59 62.34
C LEU A 6 11.83 -43.30 60.85
N GLU A 7 12.56 -43.92 59.92
CA GLU A 7 12.41 -43.69 58.46
C GLU A 7 10.99 -43.99 57.90
N PRO A 8 10.26 -45.06 58.30
CA PRO A 8 8.91 -45.33 57.82
C PRO A 8 7.88 -44.28 58.27
N ILE A 9 8.17 -43.57 59.36
CA ILE A 9 7.32 -42.52 59.95
C ILE A 9 7.68 -41.19 59.29
N LEU A 10 8.96 -40.82 59.27
CA LEU A 10 9.43 -39.54 58.73
C LEU A 10 9.36 -39.48 57.20
N GLY A 11 9.43 -40.61 56.50
CA GLY A 11 9.25 -40.65 55.04
C GLY A 11 7.88 -40.17 54.57
N LYS A 12 6.84 -40.27 55.42
CA LYS A 12 5.48 -39.79 55.13
C LYS A 12 5.30 -38.29 55.38
N GLU A 13 6.18 -37.71 56.20
CA GLU A 13 6.20 -36.28 56.56
C GLU A 13 7.17 -35.48 55.66
N ARG A 14 7.85 -36.12 54.70
CA ARG A 14 8.71 -35.45 53.72
C ARG A 14 7.85 -34.67 52.72
N PHE A 15 7.59 -33.42 53.05
CA PHE A 15 6.96 -32.48 52.12
C PHE A 15 7.99 -31.98 51.10
N ALA A 16 7.95 -32.53 49.89
CA ALA A 16 8.71 -32.00 48.76
C ALA A 16 7.86 -30.94 48.05
N GLN A 17 8.14 -29.66 48.31
CA GLN A 17 7.54 -28.57 47.53
C GLN A 17 8.34 -28.40 46.24
N ILE A 18 7.77 -28.82 45.11
CA ILE A 18 8.33 -28.53 43.79
C ILE A 18 7.81 -27.15 43.37
N ILE A 19 8.65 -26.13 43.47
CA ILE A 19 8.39 -24.83 42.85
C ILE A 19 8.97 -24.89 41.44
N MET A 20 8.08 -24.86 40.44
CA MET A 20 8.45 -24.97 39.03
C MET A 20 8.26 -23.61 38.36
N ASP A 21 9.38 -22.94 38.07
CA ASP A 21 9.37 -21.72 37.28
C ASP A 21 9.40 -22.07 35.80
N VAL A 22 8.24 -21.93 35.14
CA VAL A 22 8.10 -22.19 33.70
C VAL A 22 8.32 -20.88 32.93
N THR A 23 9.47 -20.74 32.30
CA THR A 23 9.73 -19.67 31.33
C THR A 23 9.54 -20.17 29.91
N TYR A 24 8.63 -19.54 29.16
CA TYR A 24 8.47 -19.80 27.73
C TYR A 24 9.64 -19.19 26.96
N ASP A 25 10.50 -20.04 26.39
CA ASP A 25 11.45 -19.61 25.37
C ASP A 25 10.71 -19.36 24.06
N ILE A 26 10.45 -18.09 23.77
CA ILE A 26 9.79 -17.60 22.55
C ILE A 26 10.81 -17.06 21.52
N THR A 27 12.09 -17.40 21.65
CA THR A 27 13.12 -16.90 20.72
C THR A 27 13.02 -17.54 19.34
N GLY A 28 13.38 -16.76 18.31
CA GLY A 28 13.37 -17.18 16.91
C GLY A 28 11.99 -17.65 16.44
N ASP A 29 11.98 -18.77 15.72
CA ASP A 29 10.79 -19.35 15.09
C ASP A 29 9.69 -19.80 16.07
N LYS A 30 10.00 -19.84 17.37
CA LYS A 30 9.04 -20.17 18.43
C LYS A 30 8.03 -19.04 18.67
N GLU A 31 8.39 -17.78 18.38
CA GLU A 31 7.50 -16.63 18.57
C GLU A 31 6.24 -16.74 17.69
N GLU A 32 6.38 -17.21 16.45
CA GLU A 32 5.26 -17.42 15.53
C GLU A 32 4.31 -18.50 16.07
N LYS A 33 4.85 -19.68 16.39
CA LYS A 33 4.06 -20.79 16.93
C LYS A 33 3.35 -20.41 18.23
N PHE A 34 4.03 -19.65 19.09
CA PHE A 34 3.46 -19.13 20.32
C PHE A 34 2.31 -18.16 20.03
N SER A 35 2.50 -17.21 19.10
CA SER A 35 1.48 -16.23 18.71
C SER A 35 0.23 -16.89 18.13
N VAL A 36 0.40 -17.86 17.22
CA VAL A 36 -0.71 -18.63 16.63
C VAL A 36 -1.42 -19.47 17.71
N SER A 37 -0.67 -20.15 18.58
CA SER A 37 -1.25 -20.91 19.71
C SER A 37 -2.06 -20.00 20.62
N LYS A 38 -1.54 -18.81 20.95
CA LYS A 38 -2.23 -17.85 21.80
C LYS A 38 -3.50 -17.31 21.14
N PHE A 39 -3.45 -17.04 19.83
CA PHE A 39 -4.63 -16.67 19.05
C PHE A 39 -5.72 -17.75 19.14
N ASN A 40 -5.37 -19.00 18.87
CA ASN A 40 -6.30 -20.13 18.89
C ASN A 40 -6.89 -20.37 20.30
N GLN A 41 -6.10 -20.17 21.37
CA GLN A 41 -6.60 -20.21 22.74
C GLN A 41 -7.59 -19.07 23.04
N SER A 42 -7.32 -17.85 22.56
CA SER A 42 -8.24 -16.71 22.70
C SER A 42 -9.52 -16.93 21.90
N MET A 43 -9.45 -17.53 20.72
CA MET A 43 -10.64 -17.91 19.93
C MET A 43 -11.52 -18.91 20.67
N LYS A 44 -10.93 -19.93 21.31
CA LYS A 44 -11.68 -20.89 22.15
C LYS A 44 -12.39 -20.22 23.33
N LYS A 45 -11.83 -19.13 23.85
CA LYS A 45 -12.42 -18.32 24.93
C LYS A 45 -13.40 -17.25 24.42
N MET A 46 -13.58 -17.13 23.10
CA MET A 46 -14.36 -16.08 22.44
C MET A 46 -13.92 -14.65 22.78
N ASP A 47 -12.64 -14.46 23.12
CA ASP A 47 -12.07 -13.14 23.39
C ASP A 47 -11.65 -12.47 22.08
N LEU A 48 -12.65 -11.96 21.34
CA LEU A 48 -12.45 -11.36 20.02
C LEU A 48 -11.50 -10.15 20.06
N LYS A 49 -11.51 -9.38 21.15
CA LYS A 49 -10.62 -8.22 21.33
C LYS A 49 -9.17 -8.66 21.41
N GLN A 50 -8.89 -9.74 22.16
CA GLN A 50 -7.55 -10.30 22.23
C GLN A 50 -7.14 -10.96 20.91
N CYS A 51 -8.05 -11.65 20.22
CA CYS A 51 -7.80 -12.21 18.89
C CYS A 51 -7.37 -11.12 17.89
N MET A 52 -8.08 -9.99 17.85
CA MET A 52 -7.72 -8.85 16.99
C MET A 52 -6.32 -8.31 17.28
N LYS A 53 -5.96 -8.16 18.57
CA LYS A 53 -4.61 -7.71 18.96
C LYS A 53 -3.52 -8.67 18.52
N ILE A 54 -3.74 -9.97 18.70
CA ILE A 54 -2.76 -10.99 18.31
C ILE A 54 -2.64 -11.07 16.79
N GLN A 55 -3.75 -11.02 16.05
CA GLN A 55 -3.75 -11.01 14.59
C GLN A 55 -3.02 -9.78 14.03
N TYR A 56 -3.23 -8.60 14.63
CA TYR A 56 -2.48 -7.39 14.30
C TYR A 56 -0.97 -7.56 14.53
N PHE A 57 -0.58 -8.17 15.66
CA PHE A 57 0.82 -8.46 15.97
C PHE A 57 1.45 -9.43 14.98
N ILE A 58 0.76 -10.53 14.64
CA ILE A 58 1.17 -11.47 13.59
C ILE A 58 1.38 -10.73 12.28
N GLY A 59 0.42 -9.90 11.85
CA GLY A 59 0.55 -9.10 10.63
C GLY A 59 1.72 -8.12 10.65
N LYS A 60 2.05 -7.54 11.81
CA LYS A 60 3.25 -6.70 11.97
C LYS A 60 4.53 -7.52 11.78
N ARG A 61 4.61 -8.71 12.38
CA ARG A 61 5.78 -9.59 12.25
C ARG A 61 5.95 -10.15 10.84
N MET A 62 4.86 -10.41 10.13
CA MET A 62 4.89 -10.78 8.71
C MET A 62 5.46 -9.64 7.85
N ARG A 63 5.06 -8.39 8.08
CA ARG A 63 5.65 -7.21 7.38
C ARG A 63 7.15 -7.04 7.66
N GLU A 64 7.60 -7.41 8.86
CA GLU A 64 9.02 -7.42 9.23
C GLU A 64 9.78 -8.63 8.66
N GLN A 65 9.13 -9.48 7.86
CA GLN A 65 9.66 -10.74 7.32
C GLN A 65 10.16 -11.70 8.41
N LYS A 66 9.59 -11.60 9.62
CA LYS A 66 9.94 -12.48 10.75
C LYS A 66 9.05 -13.70 10.84
N TYR A 67 7.81 -13.62 10.35
CA TYR A 67 6.84 -14.72 10.35
C TYR A 67 6.58 -15.21 8.93
N SER A 68 6.26 -16.50 8.82
CA SER A 68 5.95 -17.20 7.59
C SER A 68 4.62 -16.77 6.97
N ALA A 69 4.50 -17.02 5.66
CA ALA A 69 3.27 -16.89 4.87
C ALA A 69 2.06 -17.59 5.47
N GLU A 70 2.32 -18.74 6.08
CA GLU A 70 1.32 -19.70 6.49
C GLU A 70 0.76 -19.39 7.88
N ALA A 71 1.36 -18.43 8.60
CA ALA A 71 0.92 -18.06 9.94
C ALA A 71 -0.59 -17.75 9.99
N PRO A 72 -1.19 -17.01 9.04
CA PRO A 72 -2.62 -16.77 9.01
C PRO A 72 -3.44 -18.03 8.76
N SER A 73 -2.99 -18.96 7.92
CA SER A 73 -3.70 -20.21 7.64
C SER A 73 -3.76 -21.14 8.85
N LYS A 74 -2.85 -20.98 9.82
CA LYS A 74 -2.81 -21.73 11.08
C LYS A 74 -3.70 -21.12 12.18
N MET A 75 -4.34 -19.98 11.91
CA MET A 75 -5.35 -19.37 12.78
C MET A 75 -6.72 -20.01 12.55
N ASN A 76 -7.23 -20.69 13.57
CA ASN A 76 -8.51 -21.40 13.50
C ASN A 76 -9.65 -20.43 13.82
N ILE A 77 -10.24 -19.85 12.78
CA ILE A 77 -11.33 -18.89 12.88
C ILE A 77 -12.62 -19.54 12.36
N PRO A 78 -13.63 -19.81 13.21
CA PRO A 78 -14.91 -20.34 12.73
C PRO A 78 -15.58 -19.38 11.75
N PHE A 79 -16.11 -19.93 10.67
CA PHE A 79 -16.79 -19.16 9.62
C PHE A 79 -18.19 -18.73 10.05
N GLU A 80 -18.26 -17.70 10.90
CA GLU A 80 -19.48 -17.16 11.49
C GLU A 80 -19.50 -15.63 11.41
N ALA A 81 -20.68 -15.02 11.29
CA ALA A 81 -20.83 -13.56 11.14
C ALA A 81 -20.15 -12.76 12.26
N LYS A 82 -20.18 -13.26 13.50
CA LYS A 82 -19.49 -12.62 14.64
C LYS A 82 -17.96 -12.54 14.49
N ASN A 83 -17.38 -13.39 13.64
CA ASN A 83 -15.95 -13.45 13.35
C ASN A 83 -15.60 -12.78 12.01
N SER A 84 -16.56 -12.13 11.34
CA SER A 84 -16.40 -11.56 10.00
C SER A 84 -15.18 -10.64 9.89
N GLY A 85 -14.94 -9.79 10.89
CA GLY A 85 -13.78 -8.92 10.95
C GLY A 85 -12.44 -9.67 11.05
N LEU A 86 -12.38 -10.77 11.81
CA LEU A 86 -11.17 -11.60 11.92
C LEU A 86 -10.90 -12.36 10.62
N LEU A 87 -11.95 -12.88 9.98
CA LEU A 87 -11.86 -13.56 8.69
C LEU A 87 -11.44 -12.59 7.57
N ASN A 88 -12.01 -11.38 7.56
CA ASN A 88 -11.62 -10.31 6.65
C ASN A 88 -10.12 -10.00 6.76
N ASN A 89 -9.63 -9.84 8.00
CA ASN A 89 -8.21 -9.61 8.24
C ASN A 89 -7.33 -10.78 7.78
N GLN A 90 -7.80 -12.03 7.88
CA GLN A 90 -7.04 -13.20 7.43
C GLN A 90 -6.77 -13.14 5.92
N VAL A 91 -7.78 -12.80 5.13
CA VAL A 91 -7.63 -12.59 3.67
C VAL A 91 -6.72 -11.40 3.38
N VAL A 92 -6.84 -10.30 4.12
CA VAL A 92 -5.93 -9.14 3.95
C VAL A 92 -4.48 -9.52 4.25
N LEU A 93 -4.22 -10.38 5.25
CA LEU A 93 -2.88 -10.88 5.54
C LEU A 93 -2.32 -11.77 4.41
N HIS A 94 -3.18 -12.61 3.82
CA HIS A 94 -2.83 -13.40 2.64
C HIS A 94 -2.43 -12.49 1.46
N TYR A 95 -3.29 -11.52 1.12
CA TYR A 95 -3.03 -10.50 0.11
C TYR A 95 -1.69 -9.76 0.31
N MET A 96 -1.42 -9.31 1.53
CA MET A 96 -0.18 -8.60 1.85
C MET A 96 1.07 -9.47 1.68
N TYR A 97 0.96 -10.76 1.96
CA TYR A 97 2.05 -11.71 1.78
C TYR A 97 2.25 -12.06 0.31
N ASN A 98 1.17 -12.16 -0.46
CA ASN A 98 1.19 -12.36 -1.91
C ASN A 98 1.59 -11.09 -2.67
N GLU A 99 2.60 -10.37 -2.18
CA GLU A 99 3.15 -9.14 -2.76
C GLU A 99 2.12 -8.03 -3.03
N ASN A 100 1.02 -8.00 -2.26
CA ASN A 100 -0.12 -7.10 -2.51
C ASN A 100 -0.83 -7.36 -3.84
N ASN A 101 -0.85 -8.63 -4.26
CA ASN A 101 -1.62 -9.13 -5.39
C ASN A 101 -2.86 -9.88 -4.89
N ALA A 102 -4.03 -9.42 -5.31
CA ALA A 102 -5.29 -10.08 -4.98
C ALA A 102 -5.59 -11.13 -6.04
N ASP A 103 -5.97 -12.34 -5.61
CA ASP A 103 -6.29 -13.45 -6.51
C ASP A 103 -7.77 -13.86 -6.46
N GLU A 104 -8.14 -14.84 -7.28
CA GLU A 104 -9.51 -15.34 -7.38
C GLU A 104 -10.01 -15.98 -6.08
N GLU A 105 -9.11 -16.57 -5.27
CA GLU A 105 -9.45 -17.20 -4.00
C GLU A 105 -9.77 -16.14 -2.94
N ASP A 106 -8.98 -15.08 -2.87
CA ASP A 106 -9.26 -13.90 -2.04
C ASP A 106 -10.65 -13.34 -2.37
N TYR A 107 -10.94 -13.18 -3.66
CA TYR A 107 -12.22 -12.63 -4.10
C TYR A 107 -13.40 -13.54 -3.79
N ALA A 108 -13.25 -14.85 -4.02
CA ALA A 108 -14.28 -15.83 -3.69
C ALA A 108 -14.57 -15.86 -2.18
N THR A 109 -13.53 -15.77 -1.35
CA THR A 109 -13.66 -15.71 0.10
C THR A 109 -14.33 -14.42 0.55
N MET A 110 -13.93 -13.28 -0.02
CA MET A 110 -14.56 -11.97 0.23
C MET A 110 -16.05 -11.96 -0.12
N LYS A 111 -16.45 -12.58 -1.24
CA LYS A 111 -17.88 -12.74 -1.59
C LYS A 111 -18.66 -13.53 -0.55
N LYS A 112 -18.10 -14.64 -0.07
CA LYS A 112 -18.73 -15.45 0.98
C LYS A 112 -18.85 -14.66 2.28
N LEU A 113 -17.83 -13.88 2.66
CA LEU A 113 -17.86 -13.01 3.83
C LEU A 113 -18.88 -11.88 3.69
N SER A 114 -18.99 -11.29 2.50
CA SER A 114 -19.97 -10.23 2.21
C SER A 114 -21.41 -10.74 2.29
N ALA A 115 -21.66 -11.99 1.90
CA ALA A 115 -22.94 -12.66 2.10
C ALA A 115 -23.20 -13.03 3.57
N LEU A 116 -22.15 -13.38 4.32
CA LEU A 116 -22.23 -13.75 5.74
C LEU A 116 -22.52 -12.55 6.65
N ASP A 117 -21.92 -11.39 6.36
CA ASP A 117 -22.07 -10.16 7.12
C ASP A 117 -22.14 -8.94 6.18
N PRO A 118 -23.31 -8.69 5.57
CA PRO A 118 -23.50 -7.61 4.60
C PRO A 118 -23.46 -6.22 5.23
N ALA A 119 -23.53 -6.10 6.55
CA ALA A 119 -23.46 -4.82 7.25
C ALA A 119 -22.00 -4.36 7.46
N ASN A 120 -21.02 -5.23 7.25
CA ASN A 120 -19.62 -4.90 7.45
C ASN A 120 -19.02 -4.19 6.22
N ASN A 121 -18.99 -2.86 6.29
CA ASN A 121 -18.48 -2.01 5.21
C ASN A 121 -17.01 -2.30 4.84
N TYR A 122 -16.18 -2.81 5.75
CA TYR A 122 -14.80 -3.18 5.44
C TYR A 122 -14.73 -4.43 4.56
N ILE A 123 -15.62 -5.40 4.76
CA ILE A 123 -15.74 -6.56 3.87
C ILE A 123 -16.25 -6.11 2.51
N THR A 124 -17.27 -5.24 2.47
CA THR A 124 -17.79 -4.68 1.21
C THR A 124 -16.69 -3.94 0.45
N PHE A 125 -15.90 -3.11 1.14
CA PHE A 125 -14.76 -2.40 0.58
C PHE A 125 -13.74 -3.37 -0.03
N ASN A 126 -13.29 -4.37 0.73
CA ASN A 126 -12.30 -5.34 0.27
C ASN A 126 -12.83 -6.19 -0.90
N THR A 127 -14.13 -6.52 -0.89
CA THR A 127 -14.78 -7.22 -2.00
C THR A 127 -14.78 -6.36 -3.29
N ILE A 128 -15.04 -5.05 -3.18
CA ILE A 128 -14.95 -4.13 -4.31
C ILE A 128 -13.50 -4.01 -4.78
N PHE A 129 -12.54 -3.92 -3.86
CA PHE A 129 -11.12 -3.86 -4.18
C PHE A 129 -10.64 -5.09 -4.98
N CYS A 130 -10.96 -6.29 -4.52
CA CYS A 130 -10.67 -7.53 -5.25
C CYS A 130 -11.32 -7.53 -6.64
N ALA A 131 -12.58 -7.08 -6.74
CA ALA A 131 -13.25 -6.95 -8.03
C ALA A 131 -12.48 -5.98 -8.94
N VAL A 132 -12.14 -4.78 -8.48
CA VAL A 132 -11.36 -3.80 -9.27
C VAL A 132 -10.02 -4.38 -9.73
N LYS A 133 -9.31 -5.15 -8.91
CA LYS A 133 -8.03 -5.77 -9.29
C LYS A 133 -8.20 -6.86 -10.36
N LEU A 134 -9.18 -7.74 -10.19
CA LEU A 134 -9.38 -8.91 -11.06
C LEU A 134 -10.23 -8.66 -12.30
N ASP A 135 -11.02 -7.58 -12.33
CA ASP A 135 -12.03 -7.37 -13.36
C ASP A 135 -11.43 -7.28 -14.78
N SER A 136 -11.82 -8.22 -15.64
CA SER A 136 -11.46 -8.27 -17.05
C SER A 136 -12.54 -7.67 -17.97
N GLY A 137 -13.71 -7.32 -17.44
CA GLY A 137 -14.91 -6.86 -18.15
C GLY A 137 -15.05 -5.34 -18.31
N ILE A 138 -13.95 -4.59 -18.19
CA ILE A 138 -13.93 -3.12 -18.12
C ILE A 138 -14.28 -2.44 -19.45
N GLY A 139 -14.24 -3.16 -20.57
CA GLY A 139 -14.60 -2.60 -21.89
C GLY A 139 -16.07 -2.18 -22.02
N ASP A 140 -16.97 -2.65 -21.17
CA ASP A 140 -18.40 -2.30 -21.21
C ASP A 140 -18.72 -1.09 -20.32
N ALA A 141 -19.28 -0.03 -20.91
CA ALA A 141 -19.73 1.18 -20.22
C ALA A 141 -20.73 0.91 -19.08
N LYS A 142 -21.57 -0.13 -19.21
CA LYS A 142 -22.51 -0.51 -18.15
C LYS A 142 -21.77 -1.04 -16.92
N ASN A 143 -20.86 -1.99 -17.12
CA ASN A 143 -20.02 -2.52 -16.04
C ASN A 143 -19.21 -1.40 -15.38
N GLN A 144 -18.70 -0.45 -16.18
CA GLN A 144 -17.97 0.69 -15.62
C GLN A 144 -18.84 1.54 -14.69
N THR A 145 -20.06 1.85 -15.15
CA THR A 145 -21.03 2.64 -14.39
C THR A 145 -21.45 1.93 -13.10
N ASP A 146 -21.68 0.62 -13.16
CA ASP A 146 -22.11 -0.15 -12.00
C ASP A 146 -20.99 -0.31 -10.96
N MET A 147 -19.74 -0.52 -11.40
CA MET A 147 -18.58 -0.50 -10.49
C MET A 147 -18.42 0.89 -9.86
N GLN A 148 -18.57 1.95 -10.64
CA GLN A 148 -18.47 3.31 -10.13
C GLN A 148 -19.51 3.60 -9.04
N LYS A 149 -20.78 3.19 -9.24
CA LYS A 149 -21.82 3.34 -8.22
C LYS A 149 -21.47 2.63 -6.92
N ARG A 150 -20.87 1.43 -7.02
CA ARG A 150 -20.42 0.66 -5.85
C ARG A 150 -19.32 1.39 -5.09
N ILE A 151 -18.35 1.98 -5.79
CA ILE A 151 -17.29 2.80 -5.18
C ILE A 151 -17.88 4.07 -4.57
N ASP A 152 -18.77 4.76 -5.28
CA ASP A 152 -19.38 6.02 -4.81
C ASP A 152 -20.23 5.81 -3.55
N ALA A 153 -20.88 4.64 -3.41
CA ALA A 153 -21.60 4.26 -2.19
C ALA A 153 -20.69 4.17 -0.97
N MET A 154 -19.42 3.78 -1.14
CA MET A 154 -18.48 3.64 -0.02
C MET A 154 -18.15 4.98 0.66
N TYR A 155 -18.27 6.12 -0.03
CA TYR A 155 -18.09 7.44 0.59
C TYR A 155 -19.12 7.77 1.67
N LYS A 156 -20.21 7.01 1.75
CA LYS A 156 -21.27 7.17 2.76
C LYS A 156 -21.11 6.23 3.96
N THR A 157 -20.02 5.47 4.02
CA THR A 157 -19.75 4.47 5.06
C THR A 157 -18.76 4.99 6.10
N ASP A 158 -18.45 4.16 7.10
CA ASP A 158 -17.43 4.41 8.11
C ASP A 158 -15.99 4.12 7.62
N VAL A 159 -15.84 3.61 6.39
CA VAL A 159 -14.52 3.42 5.77
C VAL A 159 -13.88 4.78 5.53
N ASN A 160 -12.64 4.95 6.00
CA ASN A 160 -11.92 6.21 5.88
C ASN A 160 -11.85 6.66 4.41
N LYS A 161 -12.27 7.91 4.15
CA LYS A 161 -12.31 8.55 2.83
C LYS A 161 -11.02 8.35 2.04
N LYS A 162 -9.85 8.40 2.69
CA LYS A 162 -8.54 8.21 2.03
C LYS A 162 -8.43 6.86 1.32
N TYR A 163 -9.00 5.79 1.89
CA TYR A 163 -8.98 4.45 1.27
C TYR A 163 -9.97 4.36 0.11
N VAL A 164 -11.13 5.01 0.23
CA VAL A 164 -12.11 5.11 -0.86
C VAL A 164 -11.57 5.92 -2.03
N ASP A 165 -10.90 7.05 -1.76
CA ASP A 165 -10.21 7.87 -2.77
C ASP A 165 -9.15 7.02 -3.50
N ALA A 166 -8.34 6.25 -2.77
CA ALA A 166 -7.32 5.38 -3.36
C ALA A 166 -7.93 4.28 -4.26
N LEU A 167 -9.00 3.62 -3.81
CA LEU A 167 -9.73 2.64 -4.62
C LEU A 167 -10.31 3.26 -5.89
N ASN A 168 -10.89 4.47 -5.78
CA ASN A 168 -11.46 5.17 -6.93
C ASN A 168 -10.38 5.54 -7.96
N ILE A 169 -9.19 5.94 -7.51
CA ILE A 169 -8.04 6.20 -8.39
C ILE A 169 -7.63 4.93 -9.14
N GLU A 170 -7.47 3.81 -8.44
CA GLU A 170 -7.12 2.53 -9.07
C GLU A 170 -8.15 2.12 -10.12
N TRP A 171 -9.43 2.34 -9.84
CA TRP A 171 -10.51 2.09 -10.78
C TRP A 171 -10.45 3.01 -12.01
N GLN A 172 -10.28 4.33 -11.83
CA GLN A 172 -10.12 5.27 -12.95
C GLN A 172 -8.90 4.91 -13.82
N PHE A 173 -7.79 4.51 -13.20
CA PHE A 173 -6.61 4.07 -13.93
C PHE A 173 -6.84 2.83 -14.75
N LYS A 174 -7.62 1.89 -14.24
CA LYS A 174 -7.97 0.69 -14.99
C LYS A 174 -8.83 1.00 -16.20
N ILE A 175 -9.82 1.89 -16.07
CA ILE A 175 -10.61 2.41 -17.21
C ILE A 175 -9.67 3.03 -18.26
N ILE A 176 -8.78 3.93 -17.83
CA ILE A 176 -7.86 4.60 -18.74
C ILE A 176 -6.99 3.57 -19.49
N GLN A 177 -6.44 2.57 -18.81
CA GLN A 177 -5.61 1.53 -19.44
C GLN A 177 -6.38 0.70 -20.47
N THR A 178 -7.66 0.39 -20.21
CA THR A 178 -8.51 -0.35 -21.15
C THR A 178 -8.91 0.51 -22.35
N MET A 179 -9.07 1.82 -22.16
CA MET A 179 -9.52 2.75 -23.20
C MET A 179 -8.39 3.32 -24.06
N ASP A 180 -7.12 3.11 -23.69
CA ASP A 180 -5.91 3.62 -24.40
C ASP A 180 -5.86 3.21 -25.88
N THR A 181 -6.54 2.12 -26.27
CA THR A 181 -6.61 1.61 -27.65
C THR A 181 -7.96 1.83 -28.34
N ALA A 182 -8.92 2.51 -27.71
CA ALA A 182 -10.26 2.71 -28.24
C ALA A 182 -10.40 4.04 -29.00
N GLU A 183 -11.25 4.10 -30.04
CA GLU A 183 -11.47 5.32 -30.85
C GLU A 183 -11.93 6.54 -30.01
N ASN A 184 -12.69 6.32 -28.94
CA ASN A 184 -13.12 7.37 -27.99
C ASN A 184 -12.25 7.46 -26.73
N GLY A 185 -11.06 6.84 -26.75
CA GLY A 185 -10.19 6.69 -25.59
C GLY A 185 -9.74 8.01 -24.97
N GLU A 186 -9.46 9.02 -25.80
CA GLU A 186 -8.96 10.33 -25.34
C GLU A 186 -10.02 11.09 -24.52
N LEU A 187 -11.28 11.09 -24.97
CA LEU A 187 -12.39 11.72 -24.24
C LEU A 187 -12.63 11.05 -22.88
N VAL A 188 -12.68 9.71 -22.85
CA VAL A 188 -12.91 8.95 -21.61
C VAL A 188 -11.73 9.11 -20.65
N THR A 189 -10.51 9.14 -21.18
CA THR A 189 -9.30 9.41 -20.39
C THR A 189 -9.39 10.78 -19.72
N GLN A 190 -9.80 11.82 -20.46
CA GLN A 190 -9.97 13.15 -19.90
C GLN A 190 -11.03 13.17 -18.78
N GLN A 191 -12.15 12.48 -18.96
CA GLN A 191 -13.18 12.34 -17.91
C GLN A 191 -12.64 11.66 -16.65
N CYS A 192 -11.88 10.58 -16.78
CA CYS A 192 -11.24 9.91 -15.65
C CYS A 192 -10.22 10.82 -14.94
N ILE A 193 -9.42 11.57 -15.71
CA ILE A 193 -8.47 12.55 -15.20
C ILE A 193 -9.20 13.63 -14.38
N ASP A 194 -10.24 14.23 -14.94
CA ASP A 194 -11.00 15.29 -14.26
C ASP A 194 -11.73 14.77 -13.03
N LYS A 195 -12.18 13.51 -13.07
CA LYS A 195 -12.73 12.83 -11.91
C LYS A 195 -11.69 12.68 -10.80
N ILE A 196 -10.48 12.18 -11.08
CA ILE A 196 -9.41 12.08 -10.08
C ILE A 196 -9.12 13.45 -9.47
N LYS A 197 -9.00 14.50 -10.31
CA LYS A 197 -8.76 15.87 -9.85
C LYS A 197 -9.82 16.39 -8.90
N SER A 198 -11.09 15.99 -9.07
CA SER A 198 -12.21 16.50 -8.27
C SER A 198 -12.16 16.09 -6.79
N PHE A 199 -11.54 14.94 -6.46
CA PHE A 199 -11.49 14.42 -5.10
C PHE A 199 -10.06 14.26 -4.55
N TYR A 200 -9.04 14.32 -5.40
CA TYR A 200 -7.66 14.12 -4.99
C TYR A 200 -7.11 15.31 -4.21
N ASN A 201 -6.74 15.07 -2.94
CA ASN A 201 -6.09 16.07 -2.11
C ASN A 201 -4.56 15.93 -2.15
N ILE A 202 -3.91 16.77 -2.96
CA ILE A 202 -2.44 16.78 -3.13
C ILE A 202 -1.73 16.99 -1.78
N LYS A 203 -2.28 17.83 -0.89
CA LYS A 203 -1.64 18.23 0.38
C LYS A 203 -1.57 17.12 1.41
N GLU A 204 -2.52 16.18 1.39
CA GLU A 204 -2.61 15.07 2.35
C GLU A 204 -1.94 13.78 1.83
N SER A 205 -1.41 13.84 0.61
CA SER A 205 -0.85 12.68 -0.07
C SER A 205 0.67 12.58 0.10
N THR A 206 1.18 11.35 0.12
CA THR A 206 2.62 11.09 0.22
C THR A 206 3.31 11.37 -1.11
N TRP A 207 4.62 11.62 -1.05
CA TRP A 207 5.41 11.83 -2.27
C TRP A 207 5.38 10.60 -3.19
N GLN A 208 5.30 9.38 -2.65
CA GLN A 208 5.20 8.14 -3.44
C GLN A 208 3.92 8.10 -4.26
N ASN A 209 2.79 8.47 -3.65
CA ASN A 209 1.49 8.47 -4.31
C ASN A 209 1.43 9.58 -5.37
N ASN A 210 1.91 10.78 -5.04
CA ASN A 210 2.02 11.88 -6.01
C ASN A 210 2.95 11.53 -7.17
N LEU A 211 4.05 10.81 -6.93
CA LEU A 211 4.97 10.34 -7.96
C LEU A 211 4.31 9.33 -8.90
N LYS A 212 3.63 8.30 -8.36
CA LYS A 212 2.89 7.32 -9.17
C LYS A 212 1.83 8.01 -10.04
N LEU A 213 1.03 8.88 -9.44
CA LEU A 213 0.03 9.65 -10.18
C LEU A 213 0.67 10.52 -11.25
N ALA A 214 1.75 11.24 -10.93
CA ALA A 214 2.43 12.12 -11.89
C ALA A 214 2.90 11.36 -13.12
N TYR A 215 3.45 10.15 -12.96
CA TYR A 215 3.79 9.30 -14.11
C TYR A 215 2.58 8.93 -14.96
N VAL A 216 1.45 8.62 -14.32
CA VAL A 216 0.22 8.30 -15.05
C VAL A 216 -0.29 9.52 -15.82
N PHE A 217 -0.43 10.68 -15.17
CA PHE A 217 -0.85 11.90 -15.86
C PHE A 217 0.11 12.32 -16.98
N ALA A 218 1.42 12.15 -16.77
CA ALA A 218 2.42 12.42 -17.81
C ALA A 218 2.31 11.45 -19.01
N ARG A 219 1.97 10.17 -18.78
CA ARG A 219 1.68 9.20 -19.87
C ARG A 219 0.52 9.68 -20.73
N PHE A 220 -0.52 10.25 -20.11
CA PHE A 220 -1.68 10.82 -20.80
C PHE A 220 -1.50 12.29 -21.20
N LYS A 221 -0.24 12.77 -21.28
CA LYS A 221 0.14 14.12 -21.74
C LYS A 221 -0.42 15.28 -20.90
N ASP A 222 -1.03 15.02 -19.73
CA ASP A 222 -1.39 16.05 -18.77
C ASP A 222 -0.17 16.44 -17.91
N TYR A 223 0.85 16.97 -18.59
CA TYR A 223 2.12 17.36 -17.98
C TYR A 223 1.93 18.47 -16.94
N LYS A 224 0.92 19.34 -17.12
CA LYS A 224 0.65 20.45 -16.21
C LYS A 224 0.17 19.94 -14.85
N PHE A 225 -0.80 19.02 -14.85
CA PHE A 225 -1.25 18.43 -13.60
C PHE A 225 -0.19 17.52 -13.00
N ALA A 226 0.50 16.70 -13.82
CA ALA A 226 1.60 15.87 -13.37
C ALA A 226 2.70 16.66 -12.65
N ALA A 227 3.09 17.83 -13.18
CA ALA A 227 4.05 18.72 -12.53
C ALA A 227 3.49 19.29 -11.21
N SER A 228 2.21 19.66 -11.17
CA SER A 228 1.57 20.23 -9.97
C SER A 228 1.53 19.26 -8.79
N LEU A 229 1.49 17.94 -9.04
CA LEU A 229 1.56 16.90 -8.00
C LEU A 229 2.92 16.84 -7.31
N LEU A 230 4.00 17.15 -8.05
CA LEU A 230 5.37 17.05 -7.55
C LEU A 230 5.95 18.39 -7.08
N ALA A 231 5.44 19.50 -7.61
CA ALA A 231 5.89 20.85 -7.29
C ALA A 231 5.96 21.16 -5.77
N PRO A 232 5.00 20.74 -4.91
CA PRO A 232 5.06 21.00 -3.47
C PRO A 232 6.24 20.35 -2.75
N PHE A 233 6.84 19.31 -3.33
CA PHE A 233 7.97 18.60 -2.74
C PHE A 233 9.31 19.26 -3.08
N ILE A 234 9.44 19.95 -4.21
CA ILE A 234 10.71 20.51 -4.69
C ILE A 234 11.34 21.51 -3.70
N PRO A 235 10.59 22.43 -3.03
CA PRO A 235 11.18 23.37 -2.09
C PRO A 235 11.67 22.74 -0.78
N GLN A 236 11.26 21.51 -0.44
CA GLN A 236 11.58 20.88 0.83
C GLN A 236 13.09 20.60 0.96
N GLN A 237 13.61 20.60 2.20
CA GLN A 237 15.05 20.42 2.45
C GLN A 237 15.55 19.05 1.97
N THR A 238 14.77 18.00 2.20
CA THR A 238 15.07 16.64 1.76
C THR A 238 14.00 16.16 0.79
N VAL A 239 14.38 15.86 -0.45
CA VAL A 239 13.47 15.41 -1.51
C VAL A 239 13.96 14.08 -2.06
N ASN A 240 13.05 13.14 -2.31
CA ASN A 240 13.42 11.88 -2.95
C ASN A 240 13.93 12.14 -4.37
N GLU A 241 15.03 11.48 -4.74
CA GLU A 241 15.64 11.58 -6.07
C GLU A 241 14.60 11.39 -7.19
N ASN A 242 13.78 10.34 -7.13
CA ASN A 242 12.83 10.04 -8.20
C ASN A 242 11.80 11.15 -8.40
N VAL A 243 11.45 11.91 -7.35
CA VAL A 243 10.56 13.07 -7.47
C VAL A 243 11.24 14.19 -8.25
N LEU A 244 12.51 14.49 -7.97
CA LEU A 244 13.28 15.52 -8.67
C LEU A 244 13.40 15.19 -10.16
N PHE A 245 13.81 13.96 -10.46
CA PHE A 245 14.02 13.49 -11.84
C PHE A 245 12.70 13.40 -12.62
N ALA A 246 11.62 12.91 -12.00
CA ALA A 246 10.31 12.89 -12.64
C ALA A 246 9.79 14.30 -12.93
N TYR A 247 9.85 15.20 -11.94
CA TYR A 247 9.40 16.58 -12.10
C TYR A 247 10.16 17.31 -13.21
N ALA A 248 11.49 17.14 -13.27
CA ALA A 248 12.30 17.75 -14.32
C ALA A 248 11.93 17.23 -15.71
N SER A 249 11.82 15.91 -15.89
CA SER A 249 11.41 15.30 -17.17
C SER A 249 10.01 15.74 -17.61
N ILE A 250 9.07 15.88 -16.67
CA ILE A 250 7.70 16.36 -16.96
C ILE A 250 7.72 17.84 -17.37
N CYS A 251 8.40 18.70 -16.61
CA CYS A 251 8.47 20.14 -16.88
C CYS A 251 9.16 20.44 -18.22
N ALA A 252 10.12 19.61 -18.63
CA ALA A 252 10.81 19.77 -19.91
C ALA A 252 9.89 19.63 -21.13
N LYS A 253 8.68 19.06 -20.98
CA LYS A 253 7.68 18.96 -22.04
C LYS A 253 6.82 20.23 -22.18
N LEU A 254 6.92 21.19 -21.25
CA LEU A 254 6.09 22.39 -21.20
C LEU A 254 6.94 23.69 -21.17
N PRO A 255 6.87 24.53 -22.22
CA PRO A 255 7.61 25.80 -22.30
C PRO A 255 7.48 26.74 -21.10
N GLU A 256 6.30 26.81 -20.52
CA GLU A 256 6.00 27.64 -19.36
C GLU A 256 6.63 27.12 -18.06
N LEU A 257 6.87 25.81 -17.96
CA LEU A 257 7.38 25.20 -16.72
C LEU A 257 8.90 25.14 -16.68
N TYR A 258 9.59 24.81 -17.78
CA TYR A 258 11.05 24.74 -17.77
C TYR A 258 11.73 26.13 -17.63
N LYS A 259 10.97 27.21 -17.80
CA LYS A 259 11.43 28.58 -17.51
C LYS A 259 11.27 28.98 -16.04
N SER A 260 10.59 28.16 -15.23
CA SER A 260 10.29 28.48 -13.83
C SER A 260 11.51 28.35 -12.91
N ARG A 261 11.51 29.10 -11.80
CA ARG A 261 12.52 28.95 -10.74
C ARG A 261 12.46 27.57 -10.08
N THR A 262 11.25 27.01 -9.94
CA THR A 262 11.05 25.68 -9.36
C THR A 262 11.72 24.59 -10.19
N PHE A 263 11.71 24.72 -11.52
CA PHE A 263 12.44 23.82 -12.42
C PHE A 263 13.95 23.88 -12.22
N VAL A 264 14.51 25.09 -12.15
CA VAL A 264 15.94 25.30 -11.87
C VAL A 264 16.33 24.67 -10.53
N MET A 265 15.56 24.91 -9.48
CA MET A 265 15.79 24.34 -8.16
C MET A 265 15.74 22.80 -8.16
N ALA A 266 14.80 22.21 -8.91
CA ALA A 266 14.72 20.75 -9.05
C ALA A 266 15.97 20.16 -9.71
N LEU A 267 16.46 20.81 -10.77
CA LEU A 267 17.67 20.40 -11.49
C LEU A 267 18.93 20.53 -10.63
N GLN A 268 19.07 21.62 -9.89
CA GLN A 268 20.20 21.81 -8.97
C GLN A 268 20.23 20.74 -7.88
N LYS A 269 19.08 20.46 -7.24
CA LYS A 269 18.97 19.39 -6.25
C LYS A 269 19.19 18.00 -6.87
N ALA A 270 18.75 17.78 -8.10
CA ALA A 270 19.00 16.53 -8.82
C ALA A 270 20.50 16.33 -9.11
N GLN A 271 21.21 17.40 -9.48
CA GLN A 271 22.65 17.39 -9.67
C GLN A 271 23.39 17.06 -8.36
N GLU A 272 22.99 17.67 -7.25
CA GLU A 272 23.57 17.40 -5.93
C GLU A 272 23.29 15.96 -5.46
N ALA A 273 22.08 15.44 -5.69
CA ALA A 273 21.68 14.10 -5.27
C ALA A 273 22.33 13.00 -6.12
N ASN A 274 22.39 13.18 -7.44
CA ASN A 274 22.93 12.18 -8.36
C ASN A 274 23.48 12.85 -9.64
N PRO A 275 24.77 13.26 -9.64
CA PRO A 275 25.38 13.94 -10.79
C PRO A 275 25.36 13.11 -12.08
N GLU A 276 25.55 11.79 -11.98
CA GLU A 276 25.60 10.90 -13.15
C GLU A 276 24.22 10.82 -13.82
N ARG A 277 23.17 10.59 -13.03
CA ARG A 277 21.80 10.55 -13.53
C ARG A 277 21.35 11.91 -14.05
N TYR A 278 21.79 13.00 -13.42
CA TYR A 278 21.55 14.36 -13.89
C TYR A 278 22.07 14.56 -15.31
N CYS A 279 23.30 14.14 -15.61
CA CYS A 279 23.85 14.25 -16.96
C CYS A 279 23.07 13.41 -17.97
N LYS A 280 22.65 12.18 -17.60
CA LYS A 280 21.80 11.30 -18.44
C LYS A 280 20.38 11.84 -18.69
N LEU A 281 19.97 12.88 -17.97
CA LEU A 281 18.68 13.54 -18.15
C LEU A 281 18.64 14.33 -19.47
N PHE A 282 19.77 14.89 -19.89
CA PHE A 282 19.88 15.72 -21.09
C PHE A 282 20.07 14.84 -22.32
N GLY A 283 19.11 14.88 -23.24
CA GLY A 283 19.07 14.02 -24.42
C GLY A 283 17.73 13.28 -24.55
N ALA A 284 17.43 12.83 -25.77
CA ALA A 284 16.24 12.03 -26.01
C ALA A 284 16.33 10.71 -25.23
N PRO A 285 15.25 10.25 -24.57
CA PRO A 285 13.86 10.76 -24.62
C PRO A 285 13.47 11.74 -23.50
N ASN A 286 14.39 12.04 -22.57
CA ASN A 286 14.07 12.69 -21.30
C ASN A 286 13.88 14.20 -21.45
N ILE A 287 14.97 14.96 -21.64
CA ILE A 287 14.95 16.41 -21.77
C ILE A 287 15.52 16.83 -23.12
N THR A 288 14.75 17.66 -23.84
CA THR A 288 15.17 18.25 -25.11
C THR A 288 16.06 19.47 -24.88
N PHE A 289 16.89 19.83 -25.86
CA PHE A 289 17.79 20.99 -25.78
C PHE A 289 17.08 22.34 -25.59
N GLN A 290 15.76 22.40 -25.78
CA GLN A 290 14.93 23.59 -25.58
C GLN A 290 14.99 24.12 -24.14
N VAL A 291 15.29 23.28 -23.15
CA VAL A 291 15.43 23.74 -21.76
C VAL A 291 16.59 24.71 -21.56
N PHE A 292 17.56 24.76 -22.49
CA PHE A 292 18.67 25.70 -22.45
C PHE A 292 18.29 27.14 -22.83
N ASP A 293 17.04 27.38 -23.23
CA ASP A 293 16.46 28.72 -23.26
C ASP A 293 16.40 29.34 -21.86
N ASN A 294 16.42 28.52 -20.81
CA ASN A 294 16.61 28.99 -19.44
C ASN A 294 18.11 29.22 -19.16
N PRO A 295 18.56 30.48 -18.95
CA PRO A 295 19.98 30.79 -18.81
C PRO A 295 20.61 30.15 -17.57
N PHE A 296 19.85 29.93 -16.50
CA PHE A 296 20.34 29.28 -15.29
C PHE A 296 20.63 27.80 -15.54
N VAL A 297 19.72 27.10 -16.23
CA VAL A 297 19.90 25.69 -16.60
C VAL A 297 21.12 25.50 -17.50
N LYS A 298 21.31 26.41 -18.47
CA LYS A 298 22.47 26.39 -19.36
C LYS A 298 23.78 26.62 -18.59
N ALA A 299 23.79 27.51 -17.61
CA ALA A 299 24.95 27.75 -16.77
C ALA A 299 25.28 26.54 -15.87
N ASP A 300 24.27 25.94 -15.25
CA ASP A 300 24.43 24.79 -14.36
C ASP A 300 24.88 23.54 -15.11
N TYR A 301 24.33 23.28 -16.30
CA TYR A 301 24.78 22.19 -17.17
C TYR A 301 26.27 22.31 -17.54
N LYS A 302 26.74 23.53 -17.87
CA LYS A 302 28.16 23.76 -18.17
C LYS A 302 29.05 23.53 -16.94
N LYS A 303 28.62 23.96 -15.76
CA LYS A 303 29.35 23.74 -14.49
C LYS A 303 29.41 22.27 -14.10
N ALA A 304 28.33 21.52 -14.38
CA ALA A 304 28.24 20.09 -14.09
C ALA A 304 29.21 19.22 -14.91
N ASN A 305 29.81 19.77 -15.97
CA ASN A 305 30.77 19.10 -16.83
C ASN A 305 30.28 17.74 -17.36
N CYS A 306 29.00 17.68 -17.76
CA CYS A 306 28.33 16.49 -18.30
C CYS A 306 28.86 16.03 -19.69
N SER A 307 30.04 16.50 -20.09
CA SER A 307 30.67 16.31 -21.41
C SER A 307 31.79 15.25 -21.38
N LYS A 308 31.80 14.35 -20.39
CA LYS A 308 32.69 13.19 -20.31
C LYS A 308 31.92 11.90 -20.49
#